data_AF-A0A3L6ZXM3-F1
#
_entry.id   AF-A0A3L6ZXM3-F1
#
_cell.length_a   1.000
_cell.length_b   1.000
_cell.length_c   1.000
_cell.angle_alpha   90.00
_cell.angle_beta   90.00
_cell.angle_gamma   90.00
#
_symmetry.space_group_name_H-M   'P 1'
#
loop_
_entity.id
_entity.type
_entity.pdbx_description
1 polymer ?
#
loop_
_entity_poly.entity_id
_entity_poly.type
_entity_poly.pdbx_seq_one_letter_code
_entity_poly.pdbx_strand_id
1 'polypeptide(L)'
;MDAFDVKGWPRTLTWEKDFALYADGPRTPRQVADDLTPWLLEQGWKPRKIERPPADENYLKYVFFKDEDTLIISYIVTPPPYAQNMILKITLPRVK
;
A
#
# COMPACT_ATOMS: atom_id res chain seq x y z
N MET A 1 -11.68 14.70 15.72
CA MET A 1 -12.46 14.69 14.47
C MET A 1 -13.34 13.47 14.49
N ASP A 2 -14.64 13.61 14.27
CA ASP A 2 -15.58 12.49 14.25
C ASP A 2 -15.25 11.51 13.12
N ALA A 3 -15.13 10.22 13.46
CA ALA A 3 -14.87 9.14 12.52
C ALA A 3 -16.06 8.88 11.57
N PHE A 4 -17.22 9.45 11.88
CA PHE A 4 -18.48 9.23 11.17
C PHE A 4 -19.11 10.54 10.67
N ASP A 5 -19.83 10.49 9.55
CA ASP A 5 -20.60 11.62 9.00
C ASP A 5 -21.92 11.83 9.77
N VAL A 6 -22.73 12.82 9.36
CA VAL A 6 -24.03 13.11 10.00
C VAL A 6 -25.07 12.00 9.87
N LYS A 7 -24.80 10.99 9.02
CA LYS A 7 -25.65 9.81 8.78
C LYS A 7 -25.06 8.54 9.43
N GLY A 8 -23.94 8.64 10.15
CA GLY A 8 -23.27 7.52 10.81
C GLY A 8 -22.36 6.69 9.90
N TRP A 9 -22.08 7.12 8.67
CA TRP A 9 -21.14 6.43 7.79
C TRP A 9 -19.70 6.80 8.13
N PRO A 10 -18.73 5.86 8.06
CA PRO A 10 -17.32 6.19 8.21
C PRO A 10 -16.95 7.30 7.23
N ARG A 11 -16.39 8.41 7.74
CA ARG A 11 -16.01 9.55 6.88
C ARG A 11 -14.92 9.17 5.88
N THR A 12 -14.18 8.10 6.15
CA THR A 12 -13.16 7.55 5.28
C THR A 12 -13.37 6.05 5.24
N LEU A 13 -13.58 5.50 4.05
CA LEU A 13 -13.62 4.07 3.84
C LEU A 13 -12.20 3.61 3.51
N THR A 14 -11.69 2.71 4.34
CA THR A 14 -10.39 2.07 4.14
C THR A 14 -10.61 0.59 3.89
N TRP A 15 -10.04 0.09 2.80
CA TRP A 15 -9.82 -1.34 2.61
C TRP A 15 -8.35 -1.63 2.85
N GLU A 16 -8.05 -2.68 3.61
CA GLU A 16 -6.68 -3.07 3.95
C GLU A 16 -6.57 -4.60 3.89
N LYS A 17 -5.45 -5.07 3.34
CA LYS A 17 -5.14 -6.49 3.26
C LYS A 17 -3.66 -6.73 3.55
N ASP A 18 -3.43 -7.58 4.52
CA ASP A 18 -2.11 -8.07 4.90
C ASP A 18 -1.81 -9.40 4.21
N PHE A 19 -0.57 -9.52 3.74
CA PHE A 19 0.00 -10.71 3.13
C PHE A 19 1.26 -11.09 3.91
N ALA A 20 1.23 -12.28 4.50
CA ALA A 20 2.44 -12.95 4.96
C ALA A 20 3.05 -13.71 3.77
N LEU A 21 4.29 -13.40 3.45
CA LEU A 21 5.09 -14.05 2.43
C LEU A 21 6.12 -14.96 3.12
N TYR A 22 6.32 -16.15 2.55
CA TYR A 22 7.32 -17.11 3.03
C TYR A 22 8.72 -16.51 2.92
N ALA A 23 9.57 -16.77 3.92
CA ALA A 23 10.93 -16.24 3.97
C ALA A 23 11.81 -16.74 2.81
N ASP A 24 11.57 -17.98 2.35
CA ASP A 24 12.22 -18.67 1.24
C ASP A 24 11.34 -18.73 -0.02
N GLY A 25 10.30 -17.88 -0.08
CA GLY A 25 9.38 -17.83 -1.21
C GLY A 25 10.07 -17.38 -2.52
N PRO A 26 9.47 -17.69 -3.68
CA PRO A 26 10.06 -17.37 -4.99
C PRO A 26 10.09 -15.86 -5.30
N ARG A 27 9.41 -15.03 -4.50
CA ARG A 27 9.37 -13.58 -4.65
C ARG A 27 9.50 -12.90 -3.29
N THR A 28 10.32 -11.86 -3.25
CA THR A 28 10.40 -10.91 -2.13
C THR A 28 9.21 -9.94 -2.17
N PRO A 29 8.82 -9.30 -1.04
CA PRO A 29 7.80 -8.26 -1.04
C PRO A 29 8.07 -7.13 -2.04
N ARG A 30 9.35 -6.79 -2.23
CA ARG A 30 9.78 -5.81 -3.24
C ARG A 30 9.40 -6.24 -4.65
N GLN A 31 9.73 -7.47 -5.04
CA GLN A 31 9.38 -8.00 -6.35
C GLN A 31 7.86 -8.04 -6.58
N VAL A 32 7.08 -8.38 -5.54
CA VAL A 32 5.61 -8.34 -5.64
C VAL A 32 5.11 -6.91 -5.87
N ALA A 33 5.66 -5.92 -5.16
CA ALA A 33 5.29 -4.52 -5.35
C ALA A 33 5.71 -3.98 -6.74
N ASP A 34 6.89 -4.37 -7.21
CA ASP A 34 7.39 -4.00 -8.53
C ASP A 34 6.52 -4.62 -9.64
N ASP A 35 6.10 -5.89 -9.51
CA ASP A 35 5.19 -6.58 -10.44
C ASP A 35 3.78 -5.96 -10.48
N LEU A 36 3.28 -5.45 -9.34
CA LEU A 36 1.97 -4.80 -9.26
C LEU A 36 1.95 -3.42 -9.91
N THR A 37 3.11 -2.75 -10.00
CA THR A 37 3.20 -1.37 -10.47
C THR A 37 2.70 -1.20 -11.91
N PRO A 38 3.15 -1.99 -12.91
CA PRO A 38 2.64 -1.90 -14.28
C PRO A 38 1.11 -2.06 -14.36
N TRP A 39 0.55 -3.04 -13.66
CA TRP A 39 -0.90 -3.26 -13.65
C TRP A 39 -1.65 -2.06 -13.06
N LEU A 40 -1.13 -1.46 -11.98
CA LEU A 40 -1.73 -0.26 -11.39
C LEU A 40 -1.72 0.93 -12.35
N LEU A 41 -0.63 1.12 -13.08
CA LEU A 41 -0.52 2.17 -14.11
C LEU A 41 -1.58 1.97 -15.21
N GLU A 42 -1.78 0.73 -15.68
CA GLU A 42 -2.82 0.40 -16.66
C GLU A 42 -4.24 0.68 -16.14
N GLN A 43 -4.48 0.49 -14.84
CA GLN A 43 -5.74 0.81 -14.18
C GLN A 43 -5.93 2.31 -13.90
N GLY A 44 -4.99 3.17 -14.32
CA GLY A 44 -5.05 4.62 -14.21
C GLY A 44 -4.54 5.17 -12.87
N TRP A 45 -3.91 4.35 -12.04
CA TRP A 45 -3.22 4.82 -10.85
C TRP A 45 -1.93 5.54 -11.22
N LYS A 46 -1.65 6.66 -10.55
CA LYS A 46 -0.46 7.48 -10.77
C LYS A 46 0.44 7.39 -9.56
N PRO A 47 1.72 7.01 -9.71
CA PRO A 47 2.65 6.96 -8.60
C PRO A 47 2.85 8.37 -8.07
N ARG A 48 2.85 8.50 -6.74
CA ARG A 48 3.34 9.72 -6.09
C ARG A 48 4.81 9.87 -6.45
N LYS A 49 5.21 11.03 -6.97
CA LYS A 49 6.64 11.35 -7.09
C LYS A 49 7.25 11.31 -5.69
N ILE A 50 8.10 10.33 -5.44
CA ILE A 50 8.87 10.25 -4.21
C ILE A 50 10.14 11.07 -4.45
N GLU A 51 10.28 12.18 -3.73
CA GLU A 51 11.45 13.07 -3.89
C GLU A 51 12.72 12.51 -3.25
N ARG A 52 12.63 11.42 -2.47
CA ARG A 52 13.77 10.79 -1.80
C ARG A 52 13.62 9.27 -1.80
N PRO A 53 14.70 8.51 -2.07
CA PRO A 53 14.68 7.07 -1.86
C PRO A 53 14.31 6.75 -0.40
N PRO A 54 13.71 5.56 -0.16
CA PRO A 54 13.43 5.11 1.20
C PRO A 54 14.69 5.16 2.08
N ALA A 55 14.53 5.63 3.31
CA ALA A 55 15.62 5.68 4.28
C ALA A 55 16.02 4.29 4.82
N ASP A 56 15.17 3.29 4.62
CA ASP A 56 15.36 1.92 5.05
C ASP A 56 15.09 0.97 3.88
N GLU A 57 16.08 0.17 3.50
CA GLU A 57 15.92 -0.84 2.44
C GLU A 57 14.97 -1.97 2.87
N ASN A 58 14.80 -2.15 4.19
CA ASN A 58 13.90 -3.13 4.78
C ASN A 58 12.47 -2.62 4.89
N TYR A 59 12.19 -1.34 4.60
CA TYR A 59 10.84 -0.80 4.63
C TYR A 59 10.62 0.15 3.46
N LEU A 60 9.71 -0.23 2.56
CA LEU A 60 9.29 0.63 1.46
C LEU A 60 7.80 0.88 1.50
N LYS A 61 7.42 2.08 1.07
CA LYS A 61 6.05 2.51 0.88
C LYS A 61 5.89 3.13 -0.51
N TYR A 62 5.22 2.44 -1.41
CA TYR A 62 4.72 3.01 -2.65
C TYR A 62 3.36 3.66 -2.40
N VAL A 63 3.16 4.86 -2.93
CA VAL A 63 1.89 5.59 -2.84
C VAL A 63 1.43 5.88 -4.25
N PHE A 64 0.18 5.57 -4.53
CA PHE A 64 -0.48 5.81 -5.80
C PHE A 64 -1.76 6.61 -5.58
N PHE A 65 -2.12 7.41 -6.58
CA PHE A 65 -3.35 8.20 -6.59
C PHE A 65 -4.18 7.88 -7.82
N LYS A 66 -5.50 7.82 -7.65
CA LYS A 66 -6.46 7.77 -8.73
C LYS A 66 -7.62 8.67 -8.33
N ASP A 67 -7.79 9.79 -9.03
CA ASP A 67 -8.72 10.84 -8.65
C ASP A 67 -8.49 11.32 -7.21
N GLU A 68 -9.43 11.08 -6.29
CA GLU A 68 -9.29 11.38 -4.86
C GLU A 68 -8.90 10.16 -4.00
N ASP A 69 -8.80 8.97 -4.60
CA ASP A 69 -8.41 7.73 -3.93
C ASP A 69 -6.90 7.66 -3.76
N THR A 70 -6.47 7.08 -2.63
CA THR A 70 -5.07 6.80 -2.34
C THR A 70 -4.87 5.30 -2.13
N LEU A 71 -3.98 4.70 -2.92
CA LEU A 71 -3.49 3.34 -2.71
C LEU A 71 -2.08 3.39 -2.11
N ILE A 72 -1.86 2.61 -1.08
CA ILE A 72 -0.57 2.43 -0.42
C ILE A 72 -0.20 0.96 -0.54
N ILE A 73 1.00 0.71 -1.04
CA ILE A 73 1.67 -0.58 -0.93
C ILE A 73 2.83 -0.38 0.03
N SER A 74 2.84 -1.08 1.15
CA SER A 74 3.98 -1.06 2.07
C SER A 74 4.45 -2.47 2.38
N TYR A 75 5.75 -2.64 2.55
CA TYR A 75 6.30 -3.92 2.98
C TYR A 75 7.42 -3.72 3.98
N ILE A 76 7.62 -4.76 4.80
CA ILE A 76 8.75 -4.88 5.72
C ILE A 76 9.48 -6.17 5.37
N VAL A 77 10.78 -6.05 5.09
CA VAL A 77 11.70 -7.16 4.87
C VAL A 77 12.47 -7.43 6.15
N THR A 78 12.31 -8.61 6.73
CA THR A 78 13.10 -9.04 7.89
C THR A 78 13.98 -10.22 7.47
N PRO A 79 15.29 -10.26 7.79
CA PRO A 79 16.16 -11.39 7.42
C PRO A 79 15.60 -12.74 7.86
N PRO A 80 15.92 -13.86 7.18
CA PRO A 80 15.51 -15.20 7.65
C PRO A 80 15.90 -15.44 9.11
N PRO A 81 15.08 -16.18 9.90
CA PRO A 81 13.97 -17.05 9.52
C PRO A 81 12.58 -16.38 9.52
N TYR A 82 12.51 -15.05 9.58
CA TYR A 82 11.24 -14.36 9.79
C TYR A 82 10.39 -14.24 8.52
N ALA A 83 9.07 -14.32 8.69
CA ALA A 83 8.12 -14.09 7.61
C ALA A 83 8.21 -12.63 7.13
N GLN A 84 7.99 -12.46 5.83
CA GLN A 84 8.02 -11.19 5.13
C GLN A 84 6.61 -10.62 5.09
N ASN A 85 6.41 -9.34 5.42
CA ASN A 85 5.06 -8.76 5.49
C ASN A 85 4.86 -7.70 4.41
N MET A 86 3.70 -7.77 3.75
CA MET A 86 3.25 -6.78 2.78
C MET A 86 1.81 -6.38 3.07
N ILE A 87 1.51 -5.09 2.95
CA ILE A 87 0.20 -4.49 3.20
C ILE A 87 -0.22 -3.74 1.94
N LEU A 88 -1.43 -4.02 1.48
CA LEU A 88 -2.14 -3.23 0.47
C LEU A 88 -3.27 -2.48 1.16
N LYS A 89 -3.29 -1.15 1.01
CA LYS A 89 -4.30 -0.30 1.64
C LYS A 89 -4.86 0.69 0.63
N ILE A 90 -6.18 0.69 0.44
CA ILE A 90 -6.91 1.68 -0.36
C ILE A 90 -7.69 2.58 0.59
N THR A 91 -7.50 3.89 0.44
CA THR A 91 -8.23 4.92 1.19
C THR A 91 -9.05 5.72 0.20
N LEU A 92 -10.38 5.63 0.32
CA LEU A 92 -11.32 6.44 -0.45
C LEU A 92 -11.38 7.87 0.11
N PRO A 93 -11.76 8.87 -0.70
CA PRO A 93 -11.90 10.25 -0.27
C PRO A 93 -12.87 10.38 0.89
N ARG A 94 -12.70 11.51 1.59
CA ARG A 94 -13.58 11.84 2.71
C ARG A 94 -14.99 12.11 2.17
N VAL A 95 -15.96 11.32 2.60
CA VAL A 95 -17.37 11.60 2.31
C VAL A 95 -17.71 12.94 2.99
N LYS A 96 -18.18 13.92 2.20
CA LYS A 96 -18.52 15.27 2.67
C LYS A 96 -19.81 15.28 3.49
#